data_AF-A0A822J2I7-F1
#
_entry.id   AF-A0A822J2I7-F1
#
_cell.length_a   1.000
_cell.length_b   1.000
_cell.length_c   1.000
_cell.angle_alpha   90.00
_cell.angle_beta   90.00
_cell.angle_gamma   90.00
#
_symmetry.space_group_name_H-M   'P 1'
#
loop_
_entity.id
_entity.type
_entity.pdbx_description
1 polymer ?
#
loop_
_entity_poly.entity_id
_entity_poly.type
_entity_poly.pdbx_seq_one_letter_code
_entity_poly.pdbx_strand_id
1 'polypeptide(L)'
;DDVPFLVDSSDGHVRAVAAKYAKEIGVEKRAIHNSINASIGAEEIKALKESKMTSAIVLAFNATNPSVEGKLEILEKGGTGQTKGMLDVAKEVGITRPLVDVAATPLGAGSGATIRSVLAIKGKLGLPVGGGFHNMASAWDWMKKYKKTDPDAKTESWPPVDIGTNLVAQIMGANFLLYGPIENVKKVFPAVAMVDIMLGETAKDLGLSVLAESHPIKKLV
;
A
#
# COMPACT_ATOMS: atom_id res chain seq x y z
N ASP A 1 16.38 -13.87 -10.64
CA ASP A 1 15.97 -12.62 -10.00
C ASP A 1 14.86 -12.98 -9.02
N ASP A 2 15.06 -12.65 -7.74
CA ASP A 2 14.23 -13.12 -6.62
C ASP A 2 13.35 -12.01 -6.04
N VAL A 3 13.32 -10.83 -6.68
CA VAL A 3 12.52 -9.69 -6.24
C VAL A 3 11.01 -10.00 -6.37
N PRO A 4 10.21 -9.74 -5.32
CA PRO A 4 8.75 -9.79 -5.39
C PRO A 4 8.19 -8.69 -6.30
N PHE A 5 7.07 -8.96 -6.97
CA PHE A 5 6.43 -7.99 -7.87
C PHE A 5 4.91 -8.02 -7.74
N LEU A 6 4.28 -6.89 -8.02
CA LEU A 6 2.83 -6.76 -8.01
C LEU A 6 2.24 -7.23 -9.35
N VAL A 7 1.21 -8.06 -9.29
CA VAL A 7 0.30 -8.34 -10.39
C VAL A 7 -0.82 -7.32 -10.31
N ASP A 8 -0.70 -6.25 -11.08
CA ASP A 8 -1.53 -5.06 -10.96
C ASP A 8 -2.23 -4.70 -12.27
N SER A 9 -3.51 -4.37 -12.17
CA SER A 9 -4.36 -3.87 -13.24
C SER A 9 -5.64 -3.31 -12.62
N SER A 10 -6.25 -2.31 -13.25
CA SER A 10 -7.60 -1.86 -12.87
C SER A 10 -8.68 -2.89 -13.20
N ASP A 11 -8.41 -3.82 -14.12
CA ASP A 11 -9.34 -4.85 -14.58
C ASP A 11 -9.09 -6.19 -13.86
N GLY A 12 -10.12 -6.68 -13.16
CA GLY A 12 -10.07 -7.96 -12.45
C GLY A 12 -9.90 -9.19 -13.35
N HIS A 13 -10.38 -9.15 -14.59
CA HIS A 13 -10.14 -10.23 -15.54
C HIS A 13 -8.65 -10.33 -15.90
N VAL A 14 -8.01 -9.20 -16.17
CA VAL A 14 -6.56 -9.15 -16.45
C VAL A 14 -5.76 -9.67 -15.26
N ARG A 15 -6.12 -9.28 -14.03
CA ARG A 15 -5.46 -9.80 -12.81
C ARG A 15 -5.67 -11.30 -12.64
N ALA A 16 -6.85 -11.82 -12.96
CA ALA A 16 -7.16 -13.25 -12.90
C ALA A 16 -6.31 -14.07 -13.88
N VAL A 17 -6.19 -13.62 -15.13
CA VAL A 17 -5.34 -14.23 -16.15
C VAL A 17 -3.87 -14.19 -15.72
N ALA A 18 -3.39 -13.03 -15.27
CA ALA A 18 -2.01 -12.86 -14.82
C ALA A 18 -1.68 -13.73 -13.59
N ALA A 19 -2.61 -13.91 -12.66
CA ALA A 19 -2.43 -14.80 -11.51
C ALA A 19 -2.23 -16.26 -11.94
N LYS A 20 -3.02 -16.75 -12.92
CA LYS A 20 -2.85 -18.11 -13.48
C LYS A 20 -1.51 -18.24 -14.18
N TYR A 21 -1.15 -17.24 -14.99
CA TYR A 21 0.11 -17.23 -15.72
C TYR A 21 1.32 -17.21 -14.78
N ALA A 22 1.27 -16.46 -13.67
CA ALA A 22 2.33 -16.45 -12.67
C ALA A 22 2.64 -17.85 -12.12
N LYS A 23 1.60 -18.69 -11.94
CA LYS A 23 1.78 -20.09 -11.57
C LYS A 23 2.33 -20.94 -12.72
N GLU A 24 1.80 -20.75 -13.93
CA GLU A 24 2.22 -21.48 -15.12
C GLU A 24 3.72 -21.36 -15.36
N ILE A 25 4.27 -20.16 -15.19
CA ILE A 25 5.71 -19.89 -15.36
C ILE A 25 6.53 -20.08 -14.07
N GLY A 26 5.92 -20.53 -12.97
CA GLY A 26 6.59 -20.88 -11.71
C GLY A 26 7.10 -19.70 -10.88
N VAL A 27 6.47 -18.52 -10.96
CA VAL A 27 6.83 -17.31 -10.22
C VAL A 27 5.81 -16.89 -9.16
N GLU A 28 4.79 -17.71 -8.90
CA GLU A 28 3.66 -17.42 -8.00
C GLU A 28 4.08 -17.11 -6.55
N LYS A 29 5.25 -17.62 -6.12
CA LYS A 29 5.80 -17.36 -4.77
C LYS A 29 6.31 -15.94 -4.59
N ARG A 30 6.69 -15.26 -5.68
CA ARG A 30 7.19 -13.88 -5.73
C ARG A 30 6.12 -12.89 -6.20
N ALA A 31 5.09 -13.37 -6.88
CA ALA A 31 3.97 -12.56 -7.30
C ALA A 31 3.10 -12.15 -6.09
N ILE A 32 2.69 -10.89 -6.04
CA ILE A 32 1.76 -10.33 -5.06
C ILE A 32 0.56 -9.80 -5.83
N HIS A 33 -0.63 -10.35 -5.57
CA HIS A 33 -1.83 -9.92 -6.28
C HIS A 33 -2.30 -8.52 -5.80
N ASN A 34 -2.47 -7.56 -6.71
CA ASN A 34 -2.95 -6.21 -6.39
C ASN A 34 -4.28 -5.93 -7.10
N SER A 35 -5.45 -6.07 -6.47
CA SER A 35 -5.70 -6.34 -5.04
C SER A 35 -6.98 -7.13 -4.83
N ILE A 36 -7.09 -7.75 -3.66
CA ILE A 36 -8.36 -8.19 -3.10
C ILE A 36 -9.09 -6.96 -2.55
N ASN A 37 -10.23 -6.63 -3.13
CA ASN A 37 -11.00 -5.43 -2.83
C ASN A 37 -12.50 -5.66 -3.04
N ALA A 38 -13.34 -4.68 -2.71
CA ALA A 38 -14.80 -4.84 -2.70
C ALA A 38 -15.41 -5.19 -4.07
N SER A 39 -14.72 -4.97 -5.20
CA SER A 39 -15.21 -5.33 -6.53
C SER A 39 -14.75 -6.71 -7.00
N ILE A 40 -14.02 -7.48 -6.18
CA ILE A 40 -13.48 -8.80 -6.57
C ILE A 40 -14.59 -9.77 -7.02
N GLY A 41 -14.46 -10.31 -8.22
CA GLY A 41 -15.45 -11.20 -8.84
C GLY A 41 -15.16 -12.68 -8.61
N ALA A 42 -16.17 -13.53 -8.90
CA ALA A 42 -16.05 -14.99 -8.78
C ALA A 42 -14.93 -15.58 -9.66
N GLU A 43 -14.71 -15.03 -10.85
CA GLU A 43 -13.62 -15.46 -11.75
C GLU A 43 -12.25 -15.23 -11.12
N GLU A 44 -12.02 -14.03 -10.58
CA GLU A 44 -10.77 -13.65 -9.93
C GLU A 44 -10.53 -14.47 -8.66
N ILE A 45 -11.56 -14.68 -7.83
CA ILE A 45 -11.51 -15.58 -6.66
C ILE A 45 -11.08 -16.99 -7.07
N LYS A 46 -11.67 -17.54 -8.13
CA LYS A 46 -11.32 -18.88 -8.63
C LYS A 46 -9.87 -18.92 -9.11
N ALA A 47 -9.45 -17.92 -9.89
CA ALA A 47 -8.09 -17.82 -10.39
C ALA A 47 -7.05 -17.76 -9.27
N LEU A 48 -7.32 -17.00 -8.20
CA LEU A 48 -6.44 -16.91 -7.03
C LEU A 48 -6.32 -18.22 -6.27
N LYS A 49 -7.44 -18.94 -6.05
CA LYS A 49 -7.41 -20.29 -5.46
C LYS A 49 -6.53 -21.25 -6.28
N GLU A 50 -6.63 -21.16 -7.60
CA GLU A 50 -5.88 -22.02 -8.52
C GLU A 50 -4.41 -21.61 -8.63
N SER A 51 -4.07 -20.32 -8.52
CA SER A 51 -2.71 -19.79 -8.72
C SER A 51 -1.75 -20.16 -7.59
N LYS A 52 -2.24 -20.51 -6.39
CA LYS A 52 -1.42 -20.79 -5.21
C LYS A 52 -0.50 -19.63 -4.79
N MET A 53 -0.81 -18.41 -5.24
CA MET A 53 -0.18 -17.21 -4.71
C MET A 53 -0.48 -17.10 -3.22
N THR A 54 0.51 -16.69 -2.43
CA THR A 54 0.37 -16.62 -0.95
C THR A 54 0.38 -15.19 -0.42
N SER A 55 0.54 -14.20 -1.29
CA SER A 55 0.62 -12.78 -0.97
C SER A 55 -0.34 -11.97 -1.84
N ALA A 56 -1.02 -11.02 -1.22
CA ALA A 56 -1.88 -10.06 -1.91
C ALA A 56 -1.93 -8.73 -1.17
N ILE A 57 -2.10 -7.65 -1.92
CA ILE A 57 -2.63 -6.40 -1.38
C ILE A 57 -4.11 -6.64 -1.05
N VAL A 58 -4.50 -6.29 0.17
CA VAL A 58 -5.89 -6.27 0.62
C VAL A 58 -6.29 -4.82 0.81
N LEU A 59 -7.15 -4.32 -0.07
CA LEU A 59 -7.42 -2.89 -0.20
C LEU A 59 -8.60 -2.46 0.69
N ALA A 60 -8.34 -1.55 1.62
CA ALA A 60 -9.33 -0.97 2.52
C ALA A 60 -10.10 0.20 1.87
N PHE A 61 -10.52 0.06 0.61
CA PHE A 61 -11.28 1.11 -0.06
C PHE A 61 -12.78 0.96 0.22
N ASN A 62 -13.34 1.96 0.91
CA ASN A 62 -14.77 2.06 1.17
C ASN A 62 -15.31 3.34 0.52
N ALA A 63 -16.07 3.18 -0.58
CA ALA A 63 -16.63 4.31 -1.32
C ALA A 63 -17.76 5.04 -0.56
N THR A 64 -18.47 4.34 0.32
CA THR A 64 -19.63 4.90 1.06
C THR A 64 -19.21 5.49 2.41
N ASN A 65 -18.11 5.01 2.99
CA ASN A 65 -17.58 5.48 4.26
C ASN A 65 -16.03 5.55 4.24
N PRO A 66 -15.43 6.68 3.80
CA PRO A 66 -13.97 6.82 3.68
C PRO A 66 -13.26 7.03 5.03
N SER A 67 -13.98 6.97 6.16
CA SER A 67 -13.41 7.13 7.50
C SER A 67 -12.51 5.96 7.90
N VAL A 68 -11.80 6.10 9.02
CA VAL A 68 -11.01 5.01 9.61
C VAL A 68 -11.87 3.78 9.91
N GLU A 69 -13.09 4.01 10.43
CA GLU A 69 -14.05 2.96 10.72
C GLU A 69 -14.50 2.24 9.44
N GLY A 70 -14.87 2.99 8.40
CA GLY A 70 -15.32 2.39 7.15
C GLY A 70 -14.23 1.59 6.44
N LYS A 71 -12.95 1.98 6.58
CA LYS A 71 -11.81 1.21 6.10
C LYS A 71 -11.66 -0.11 6.85
N LEU A 72 -11.82 -0.11 8.18
CA LEU A 72 -11.85 -1.34 8.99
C LEU A 72 -13.05 -2.23 8.64
N GLU A 73 -14.21 -1.63 8.39
CA GLU A 73 -15.44 -2.33 8.02
C GLU A 73 -15.27 -3.12 6.72
N ILE A 74 -14.67 -2.54 5.68
CA ILE A 74 -14.40 -3.27 4.42
C ILE A 74 -13.49 -4.48 4.66
N LEU A 75 -12.48 -4.32 5.51
CA LEU A 75 -11.54 -5.40 5.80
C LEU A 75 -12.18 -6.55 6.59
N GLU A 76 -13.04 -6.24 7.56
CA GLU A 76 -13.59 -7.19 8.52
C GLU A 76 -14.97 -7.74 8.12
N LYS A 77 -15.83 -6.92 7.50
CA LYS A 77 -17.25 -7.23 7.25
C LYS A 77 -17.61 -7.26 5.77
N GLY A 78 -16.87 -6.54 4.95
CA GLY A 78 -17.12 -6.42 3.52
C GLY A 78 -17.81 -5.11 3.16
N GLY A 79 -18.12 -4.94 1.88
CA GLY A 79 -18.70 -3.71 1.33
C GLY A 79 -19.88 -3.99 0.44
N THR A 80 -20.35 -2.96 -0.26
CA THR A 80 -21.43 -3.11 -1.24
C THR A 80 -21.07 -4.18 -2.28
N GLY A 81 -21.86 -5.25 -2.34
CA GLY A 81 -21.64 -6.38 -3.25
C GLY A 81 -20.78 -7.52 -2.69
N GLN A 82 -20.24 -7.40 -1.47
CA GLN A 82 -19.46 -8.44 -0.80
C GLN A 82 -20.01 -8.73 0.59
N THR A 83 -20.36 -9.98 0.84
CA THR A 83 -20.90 -10.44 2.13
C THR A 83 -19.81 -10.81 3.14
N LYS A 84 -18.53 -10.76 2.73
CA LYS A 84 -17.37 -11.11 3.55
C LYS A 84 -16.38 -9.96 3.58
N GLY A 85 -15.66 -9.84 4.69
CA GLY A 85 -14.50 -8.96 4.81
C GLY A 85 -13.42 -9.33 3.79
N MET A 86 -12.69 -8.34 3.32
CA MET A 86 -11.62 -8.57 2.34
C MET A 86 -10.50 -9.47 2.90
N LEU A 87 -10.31 -9.50 4.22
CA LEU A 87 -9.38 -10.43 4.87
C LEU A 87 -9.88 -11.87 4.87
N ASP A 88 -11.19 -12.08 5.00
CA ASP A 88 -11.79 -13.42 4.89
C ASP A 88 -11.70 -13.94 3.45
N VAL A 89 -11.97 -13.08 2.47
CA VAL A 89 -11.79 -13.42 1.05
C VAL A 89 -10.32 -13.80 0.78
N ALA A 90 -9.36 -13.03 1.30
CA ALA A 90 -7.93 -13.33 1.17
C ALA A 90 -7.58 -14.71 1.76
N LYS A 91 -8.08 -15.01 2.96
CA LYS A 91 -7.88 -16.31 3.60
C LYS A 91 -8.47 -17.45 2.78
N GLU A 92 -9.67 -17.29 2.24
CA GLU A 92 -10.36 -18.32 1.46
C GLU A 92 -9.66 -18.66 0.15
N VAL A 93 -8.95 -17.71 -0.45
CA VAL A 93 -8.18 -17.95 -1.68
C VAL A 93 -6.75 -18.40 -1.41
N GLY A 94 -6.38 -18.63 -0.15
CA GLY A 94 -5.08 -19.18 0.23
C GLY A 94 -3.98 -18.13 0.48
N ILE A 95 -4.33 -16.86 0.65
CA ILE A 95 -3.37 -15.81 1.03
C ILE A 95 -3.02 -15.97 2.51
N THR A 96 -1.72 -16.13 2.78
CA THR A 96 -1.17 -16.24 4.15
C THR A 96 -0.34 -15.02 4.55
N ARG A 97 0.02 -14.17 3.58
CA ARG A 97 0.84 -12.97 3.76
C ARG A 97 0.12 -11.74 3.18
N PRO A 98 -1.01 -11.31 3.78
CA PRO A 98 -1.74 -10.13 3.32
C PRO A 98 -0.95 -8.85 3.63
N LEU A 99 -1.00 -7.90 2.71
CA LEU A 99 -0.47 -6.55 2.86
C LEU A 99 -1.66 -5.58 2.79
N VAL A 100 -2.01 -4.92 3.90
CA VAL A 100 -3.18 -4.05 3.92
C VAL A 100 -2.83 -2.70 3.31
N ASP A 101 -3.46 -2.34 2.19
CA ASP A 101 -3.39 -0.99 1.62
C ASP A 101 -4.54 -0.16 2.19
N VAL A 102 -4.22 0.96 2.84
CA VAL A 102 -5.21 1.84 3.48
C VAL A 102 -6.08 2.61 2.49
N ALA A 103 -5.89 2.46 1.18
CA ALA A 103 -6.58 3.16 0.10
C ALA A 103 -6.45 4.69 0.23
N ALA A 104 -5.30 5.20 -0.21
CA ALA A 104 -4.95 6.60 -0.05
C ALA A 104 -5.85 7.54 -0.87
N THR A 105 -6.45 8.52 -0.18
CA THR A 105 -7.33 9.52 -0.80
C THR A 105 -6.64 10.87 -0.99
N PRO A 106 -7.07 11.68 -1.98
CA PRO A 106 -6.46 12.98 -2.25
C PRO A 106 -6.43 13.91 -1.02
N LEU A 107 -5.44 14.80 -0.96
CA LEU A 107 -5.40 15.85 0.05
C LEU A 107 -6.68 16.71 -0.02
N GLY A 108 -7.34 16.89 1.13
CA GLY A 108 -8.64 17.57 1.24
C GLY A 108 -9.86 16.65 1.01
N ALA A 109 -9.64 15.38 0.61
CA ALA A 109 -10.70 14.39 0.34
C ALA A 109 -10.59 13.17 1.27
N GLY A 110 -10.28 13.38 2.54
CA GLY A 110 -10.14 12.29 3.54
C GLY A 110 -8.71 11.79 3.74
N SER A 111 -7.70 12.50 3.23
CA SER A 111 -6.28 12.18 3.43
C SER A 111 -5.88 12.02 4.90
N GLY A 112 -6.48 12.81 5.80
CA GLY A 112 -6.26 12.65 7.25
C GLY A 112 -6.73 11.30 7.79
N ALA A 113 -7.90 10.83 7.34
CA ALA A 113 -8.42 9.51 7.70
C ALA A 113 -7.53 8.40 7.13
N THR A 114 -7.07 8.54 5.88
CA THR A 114 -6.08 7.64 5.26
C THR A 114 -4.85 7.46 6.15
N ILE A 115 -4.20 8.56 6.57
CA ILE A 115 -2.99 8.49 7.39
C ILE A 115 -3.28 7.90 8.77
N ARG A 116 -4.41 8.29 9.40
CA ARG A 116 -4.81 7.74 10.70
C ARG A 116 -5.09 6.24 10.65
N SER A 117 -5.59 5.74 9.52
CA SER A 117 -5.84 4.31 9.30
C SER A 117 -4.58 3.47 9.33
N VAL A 118 -3.41 4.02 8.97
CA VAL A 118 -2.14 3.29 9.06
C VAL A 118 -1.93 2.77 10.50
N LEU A 119 -2.01 3.67 11.47
CA LEU A 119 -1.85 3.34 12.89
C LEU A 119 -3.02 2.49 13.42
N ALA A 120 -4.26 2.87 13.10
CA ALA A 120 -5.45 2.20 13.64
C ALA A 120 -5.57 0.75 13.18
N ILE A 121 -5.36 0.48 11.89
CA ILE A 121 -5.44 -0.86 11.32
C ILE A 121 -4.29 -1.70 11.84
N LYS A 122 -3.07 -1.15 11.88
CA LYS A 122 -1.90 -1.86 12.42
C LYS A 122 -2.09 -2.22 13.90
N GLY A 123 -2.57 -1.28 14.71
CA GLY A 123 -2.83 -1.50 16.13
C GLY A 123 -3.95 -2.53 16.38
N LYS A 124 -4.99 -2.55 15.55
CA LYS A 124 -6.12 -3.47 15.71
C LYS A 124 -5.84 -4.88 15.19
N LEU A 125 -5.19 -4.98 14.02
CA LEU A 125 -5.05 -6.25 13.28
C LEU A 125 -3.66 -6.88 13.37
N GLY A 126 -2.63 -6.10 13.73
CA GLY A 126 -1.24 -6.57 13.75
C GLY A 126 -0.66 -6.92 12.37
N LEU A 127 -1.37 -6.62 11.29
CA LEU A 127 -0.94 -6.92 9.92
C LEU A 127 0.00 -5.83 9.37
N PRO A 128 0.83 -6.14 8.35
CA PRO A 128 1.56 -5.12 7.61
C PRO A 128 0.59 -4.15 6.93
N VAL A 129 0.77 -2.86 7.15
CA VAL A 129 -0.09 -1.80 6.60
C VAL A 129 0.74 -0.86 5.73
N GLY A 130 0.21 -0.37 4.62
CA GLY A 130 0.89 0.56 3.73
C GLY A 130 -0.07 1.16 2.73
N GLY A 131 0.47 1.62 1.60
CA GLY A 131 -0.36 1.98 0.45
C GLY A 131 0.29 2.92 -0.55
N GLY A 132 -0.50 3.30 -1.56
CA GLY A 132 -0.12 4.26 -2.60
C GLY A 132 -0.24 5.72 -2.20
N PHE A 133 0.58 6.17 -1.25
CA PHE A 133 0.47 7.53 -0.69
C PHE A 133 0.77 8.65 -1.70
N HIS A 134 1.56 8.38 -2.74
CA HIS A 134 1.77 9.32 -3.86
C HIS A 134 0.45 9.79 -4.50
N ASN A 135 -0.61 8.97 -4.44
CA ASN A 135 -1.94 9.34 -4.93
C ASN A 135 -2.56 10.51 -4.17
N MET A 136 -2.18 10.72 -2.91
CA MET A 136 -2.68 11.83 -2.10
C MET A 136 -2.26 13.17 -2.71
N ALA A 137 -1.01 13.26 -3.15
CA ALA A 137 -0.46 14.44 -3.81
C ALA A 137 -0.90 14.51 -5.28
N SER A 138 -0.86 13.39 -6.02
CA SER A 138 -1.04 13.42 -7.48
C SER A 138 -2.45 13.78 -7.90
N ALA A 139 -3.43 13.38 -7.08
CA ALA A 139 -4.82 13.70 -7.27
C ALA A 139 -5.25 15.00 -6.55
N TRP A 140 -4.36 15.67 -5.80
CA TRP A 140 -4.68 16.92 -5.10
C TRP A 140 -4.98 18.07 -6.09
N ASP A 141 -6.21 18.57 -6.07
CA ASP A 141 -6.69 19.58 -7.03
C ASP A 141 -5.88 20.87 -7.04
N TRP A 142 -5.51 21.37 -5.86
CA TRP A 142 -4.71 22.59 -5.77
C TRP A 142 -3.33 22.39 -6.42
N MET A 143 -2.64 21.28 -6.11
CA MET A 143 -1.32 21.00 -6.68
C MET A 143 -1.38 20.80 -8.20
N LYS A 144 -2.44 20.15 -8.72
CA LYS A 144 -2.65 20.03 -10.17
C LYS A 144 -2.82 21.38 -10.86
N LYS A 145 -3.46 22.36 -10.20
CA LYS A 145 -3.61 23.73 -10.71
C LYS A 145 -2.30 24.51 -10.58
N TYR A 146 -1.67 24.47 -9.41
CA TYR A 146 -0.42 25.18 -9.13
C TYR A 146 0.72 24.78 -10.06
N LYS A 147 0.85 23.49 -10.40
CA LYS A 147 1.82 22.99 -11.41
C LYS A 147 1.68 23.60 -12.80
N LYS A 148 0.55 24.26 -13.10
CA LYS A 148 0.31 24.93 -14.38
C LYS A 148 0.60 26.43 -14.33
N THR A 149 0.64 27.01 -13.13
CA THR A 149 0.83 28.45 -12.93
C THR A 149 2.28 28.81 -12.62
N ASP A 150 3.04 27.85 -12.09
CA ASP A 150 4.43 28.02 -11.71
C ASP A 150 5.31 27.08 -12.56
N PRO A 151 6.28 27.63 -13.34
CA PRO A 151 7.14 26.84 -14.21
C PRO A 151 8.02 25.84 -13.45
N ASP A 152 8.38 26.17 -12.21
CA ASP A 152 9.30 25.39 -11.38
C ASP A 152 8.55 24.38 -10.49
N ALA A 153 7.22 24.49 -10.40
CA ALA A 153 6.42 23.64 -9.53
C ALA A 153 6.54 22.14 -9.81
N LYS A 154 6.96 21.70 -11.01
CA LYS A 154 7.21 20.28 -11.30
C LYS A 154 8.53 19.76 -10.73
N THR A 155 9.56 20.61 -10.68
CA THR A 155 10.92 20.22 -10.27
C THR A 155 11.18 20.57 -8.82
N GLU A 156 10.61 21.67 -8.33
CA GLU A 156 10.90 22.21 -6.99
C GLU A 156 9.77 21.92 -6.01
N SER A 157 8.53 22.31 -6.31
CA SER A 157 7.42 22.23 -5.35
C SER A 157 6.73 20.86 -5.30
N TRP A 158 6.61 20.19 -6.44
CA TRP A 158 5.93 18.90 -6.57
C TRP A 158 6.66 17.78 -5.83
N PRO A 159 7.99 17.58 -6.02
CA PRO A 159 8.68 16.45 -5.39
C PRO A 159 8.59 16.40 -3.86
N PRO A 160 8.79 17.49 -3.09
CA PRO A 160 8.66 17.42 -1.63
C PRO A 160 7.23 17.11 -1.19
N VAL A 161 6.21 17.56 -1.93
CA VAL A 161 4.80 17.23 -1.63
C VAL A 161 4.54 15.74 -1.90
N ASP A 162 4.94 15.24 -3.06
CA ASP A 162 4.75 13.84 -3.48
C ASP A 162 5.48 12.87 -2.54
N ILE A 163 6.77 13.10 -2.31
CA ILE A 163 7.61 12.30 -1.42
C ILE A 163 7.11 12.44 0.03
N GLY A 164 6.77 13.65 0.47
CA GLY A 164 6.31 13.94 1.82
C GLY A 164 5.09 13.11 2.24
N THR A 165 4.15 12.85 1.33
CA THR A 165 2.99 11.98 1.64
C THR A 165 3.40 10.56 2.05
N ASN A 166 4.45 10.02 1.43
CA ASN A 166 5.00 8.71 1.79
C ASN A 166 5.71 8.75 3.15
N LEU A 167 6.50 9.79 3.41
CA LEU A 167 7.24 9.94 4.68
C LEU A 167 6.29 10.07 5.88
N VAL A 168 5.21 10.84 5.72
CA VAL A 168 4.18 10.98 6.77
C VAL A 168 3.56 9.63 7.10
N ALA A 169 3.25 8.80 6.10
CA ALA A 169 2.72 7.47 6.34
C ALA A 169 3.74 6.54 7.01
N GLN A 170 5.01 6.61 6.61
CA GLN A 170 6.09 5.83 7.20
C GLN A 170 6.28 6.14 8.69
N ILE A 171 6.34 7.42 9.07
CA ILE A 171 6.40 7.85 10.48
C ILE A 171 5.18 7.34 11.27
N MET A 172 4.01 7.29 10.64
CA MET A 172 2.78 6.74 11.25
C MET A 172 2.77 5.21 11.34
N GLY A 173 3.86 4.54 10.94
CA GLY A 173 4.07 3.12 11.12
C GLY A 173 3.75 2.28 9.88
N ALA A 174 3.66 2.86 8.68
CA ALA A 174 3.51 2.07 7.45
C ALA A 174 4.72 1.14 7.24
N ASN A 175 4.42 -0.10 6.84
CA ASN A 175 5.39 -1.15 6.53
C ASN A 175 5.85 -1.13 5.07
N PHE A 176 5.05 -0.58 4.15
CA PHE A 176 5.39 -0.46 2.73
C PHE A 176 4.78 0.80 2.11
N LEU A 177 5.42 1.29 1.05
CA LEU A 177 5.06 2.53 0.36
C LEU A 177 5.04 2.25 -1.15
N LEU A 178 3.87 2.33 -1.78
CA LEU A 178 3.79 2.35 -3.25
C LEU A 178 4.03 3.80 -3.68
N TYR A 179 5.30 4.14 -3.91
CA TYR A 179 5.76 5.53 -4.06
C TYR A 179 5.53 6.14 -5.45
N GLY A 180 4.86 5.41 -6.34
CA GLY A 180 4.54 5.88 -7.69
C GLY A 180 5.64 5.53 -8.71
N PRO A 181 5.91 6.41 -9.68
CA PRO A 181 6.83 6.12 -10.79
C PRO A 181 8.25 5.77 -10.31
N ILE A 182 8.85 4.75 -10.93
CA ILE A 182 10.19 4.24 -10.56
C ILE A 182 11.29 5.29 -10.75
N GLU A 183 11.07 6.28 -11.62
CA GLU A 183 11.97 7.41 -11.89
C GLU A 183 12.20 8.27 -10.63
N ASN A 184 11.28 8.22 -9.67
CA ASN A 184 11.41 8.92 -8.40
C ASN A 184 12.37 8.24 -7.41
N VAL A 185 12.92 7.06 -7.73
CA VAL A 185 13.78 6.25 -6.85
C VAL A 185 14.90 7.07 -6.19
N LYS A 186 15.61 7.90 -6.97
CA LYS A 186 16.73 8.71 -6.47
C LYS A 186 16.31 9.78 -5.47
N LYS A 187 15.03 10.16 -5.46
CA LYS A 187 14.48 11.17 -4.54
C LYS A 187 13.83 10.48 -3.32
N VAL A 188 13.09 9.41 -3.54
CA VAL A 188 12.33 8.71 -2.49
C VAL A 188 13.24 7.90 -1.57
N PHE A 189 14.20 7.15 -2.10
CA PHE A 189 14.96 6.19 -1.29
C PHE A 189 15.81 6.86 -0.20
N PRO A 190 16.57 7.93 -0.46
CA PRO A 190 17.26 8.65 0.61
C PRO A 190 16.31 9.21 1.68
N ALA A 191 15.14 9.70 1.26
CA ALA A 191 14.15 10.26 2.18
C ALA A 191 13.50 9.20 3.07
N VAL A 192 13.17 8.03 2.51
CA VAL A 192 12.65 6.87 3.26
C VAL A 192 13.73 6.31 4.20
N ALA A 193 14.98 6.22 3.75
CA ALA A 193 16.09 5.76 4.58
C ALA A 193 16.35 6.68 5.77
N MET A 194 16.23 8.00 5.59
CA MET A 194 16.28 8.99 6.67
C MET A 194 15.20 8.71 7.72
N VAL A 195 13.95 8.46 7.30
CA VAL A 195 12.86 8.16 8.24
C VAL A 195 13.08 6.81 8.94
N ASP A 196 13.56 5.78 8.24
CA ASP A 196 13.89 4.48 8.86
C ASP A 196 14.97 4.63 9.92
N ILE A 197 15.97 5.49 9.73
CA ILE A 197 16.99 5.81 10.75
C ILE A 197 16.31 6.37 12.01
N MET A 198 15.47 7.41 11.86
CA MET A 198 14.74 8.03 12.97
C MET A 198 13.83 7.02 13.71
N LEU A 199 13.16 6.14 12.96
CA LEU A 199 12.33 5.08 13.53
C LEU A 199 13.18 4.01 14.24
N GLY A 200 14.38 3.71 13.73
CA GLY A 200 15.34 2.81 14.37
C GLY A 200 15.87 3.36 15.71
N GLU A 201 16.13 4.67 15.77
CA GLU A 201 16.46 5.38 17.02
C GLU A 201 15.29 5.32 18.00
N THR A 202 14.08 5.63 17.53
CA THR A 202 12.85 5.54 18.35
C THR A 202 12.64 4.13 18.88
N ALA A 203 12.86 3.10 18.05
CA ALA A 203 12.74 1.71 18.47
C ALA A 203 13.72 1.38 19.61
N LYS A 204 14.98 1.84 19.52
CA LYS A 204 15.97 1.66 20.57
C LYS A 204 15.54 2.33 21.88
N ASP A 205 15.02 3.55 21.82
CA ASP A 205 14.55 4.28 23.02
C ASP A 205 13.36 3.58 23.69
N LEU A 206 12.53 2.89 22.91
CA LEU A 206 11.42 2.06 23.40
C LEU A 206 11.86 0.66 23.87
N GLY A 207 13.17 0.37 23.91
CA GLY A 207 13.70 -0.94 24.30
C GLY A 207 13.53 -2.03 23.24
N LEU A 208 13.23 -1.67 22.00
CA LEU A 208 13.13 -2.57 20.87
C LEU A 208 14.47 -2.65 20.11
N SER A 209 14.59 -3.66 19.26
CA SER A 209 15.79 -3.89 18.45
C SER A 209 15.46 -3.96 16.97
N VAL A 210 16.30 -3.31 16.15
CA VAL A 210 16.25 -3.41 14.69
C VAL A 210 16.79 -4.78 14.27
N LEU A 211 15.92 -5.65 13.79
CA LEU A 211 16.28 -7.01 13.41
C LEU A 211 16.99 -7.09 12.05
N ALA A 212 16.58 -6.27 11.07
CA ALA A 212 17.15 -6.32 9.74
C ALA A 212 18.64 -5.93 9.74
N GLU A 213 19.49 -6.74 9.09
CA GLU A 213 20.93 -6.46 8.95
C GLU A 213 21.20 -5.34 7.94
N SER A 214 20.37 -5.25 6.90
CA SER A 214 20.42 -4.23 5.85
C SER A 214 19.60 -2.98 6.19
N HIS A 215 19.29 -2.75 7.47
CA HIS A 215 18.53 -1.57 7.89
C HIS A 215 19.35 -0.28 7.66
N PRO A 216 18.73 0.84 7.21
CA PRO A 216 19.43 2.10 6.98
C PRO A 216 20.33 2.56 8.13
N ILE A 217 19.85 2.49 9.38
CA ILE A 217 20.65 2.83 10.59
C ILE A 217 21.95 2.05 10.76
N LYS A 218 22.07 0.84 10.18
CA LYS A 218 23.27 0.00 10.27
C LYS A 218 24.19 0.15 9.05
N LYS A 219 23.74 0.87 8.01
CA LYS A 219 24.43 0.96 6.71
C LYS A 219 24.86 2.38 6.36
N LEU A 220 24.15 3.39 6.87
CA LEU A 220 24.32 4.80 6.50
C LEU A 220 24.77 5.68 7.68
N VAL A 221 24.87 5.10 8.88
CA VAL A 221 25.36 5.71 10.13
C VAL A 221 26.36 4.74 10.74
#